data_AF-A0A380E0L3-F1
#
_entry.id   AF-A0A380E0L3-F1
#
_cell.length_a   1.000
_cell.length_b   1.000
_cell.length_c   1.000
_cell.angle_alpha   90.00
_cell.angle_beta   90.00
_cell.angle_gamma   90.00
#
_symmetry.space_group_name_H-M   'P 1'
#
loop_
_entity.id
_entity.type
_entity.pdbx_description
1 polymer ?
#
loop_
_entity_poly.entity_id
_entity_poly.type
_entity_poly.pdbx_seq_one_letter_code
_entity_poly.pdbx_strand_id
1 'polypeptide(L)'
;MSKIKYMFPKAHAAAYVLMAVRIAYFKVHHPLYYYASYFTIRASDFDLITMIKDKTSIRNTVKDMYSRYMDLGKKEKDVLTVLEIMNEMAHRGYRMQPISLEKSQAFEFIIEGDTLIPPFISVPGLGENVAKRIVEARDDGPFLSKEDLNKKAGLSQKIIEYLDELGSLPNLPDKAQLSIFDM
;
A
#
# COMPACT_ATOMS: atom_id res chain seq x y z
N MET A 1 21.16 -17.65 -41.76
CA MET A 1 21.52 -17.94 -40.36
C MET A 1 21.60 -16.62 -39.61
N SER A 2 20.64 -16.35 -38.73
CA SER A 2 20.49 -15.11 -37.94
C SER A 2 19.58 -15.45 -36.74
N LYS A 3 19.67 -14.85 -35.55
CA LYS A 3 20.59 -13.88 -34.95
C LYS A 3 20.34 -13.98 -33.44
N ILE A 4 21.39 -14.00 -32.63
CA ILE A 4 21.27 -13.56 -31.23
C ILE A 4 20.95 -12.07 -31.28
N LYS A 5 19.75 -11.65 -30.83
CA LYS A 5 19.38 -10.23 -30.73
C LYS A 5 20.04 -9.55 -29.52
N TYR A 6 20.22 -10.30 -28.44
CA TYR A 6 20.84 -9.86 -27.19
C TYR A 6 21.26 -11.09 -26.37
N MET A 7 22.39 -11.05 -25.65
CA MET A 7 22.85 -12.12 -24.76
C MET A 7 23.58 -11.53 -23.55
N PHE A 8 23.21 -11.98 -22.35
CA PHE A 8 23.84 -11.51 -21.12
C PHE A 8 25.21 -12.14 -20.89
N PRO A 9 26.22 -11.37 -20.46
CA PRO A 9 27.46 -11.93 -19.94
C PRO A 9 27.21 -12.84 -18.74
N LYS A 10 27.95 -13.95 -18.64
CA LYS A 10 27.78 -14.93 -17.54
C LYS A 10 27.87 -14.29 -16.15
N ALA A 11 28.80 -13.36 -15.95
CA ALA A 11 28.96 -12.66 -14.68
C ALA A 11 27.72 -11.84 -14.30
N HIS A 12 27.08 -11.18 -15.27
CA HIS A 12 25.84 -10.43 -15.06
C HIS A 12 24.70 -11.37 -14.66
N ALA A 13 24.51 -12.46 -15.41
CA ALA A 13 23.49 -13.46 -15.08
C ALA A 13 23.71 -14.06 -13.68
N ALA A 14 24.95 -14.42 -13.33
CA ALA A 14 25.27 -14.96 -12.01
C ALA A 14 24.97 -13.96 -10.88
N ALA A 15 25.30 -12.68 -11.05
CA ALA A 15 25.03 -11.65 -10.05
C ALA A 15 23.52 -11.44 -9.81
N TYR A 16 22.72 -11.37 -10.88
CA TYR A 16 21.26 -11.22 -10.78
C TYR A 16 20.61 -12.44 -10.14
N VAL A 17 21.04 -13.65 -10.53
CA VAL A 17 20.54 -14.88 -9.93
C VAL A 17 20.91 -14.96 -8.45
N LEU A 18 22.12 -14.55 -8.05
CA LEU A 18 22.49 -14.49 -6.64
C LEU A 18 21.59 -13.55 -5.84
N MET A 19 21.25 -12.37 -6.38
CA MET A 19 20.31 -11.46 -5.71
C MET A 19 18.90 -12.07 -5.65
N ALA A 20 18.43 -12.70 -6.73
CA ALA A 20 17.13 -13.35 -6.76
C ALA A 20 17.03 -14.48 -5.72
N VAL A 21 18.07 -15.29 -5.56
CA VAL A 21 18.12 -16.36 -4.55
C VAL A 21 18.09 -15.78 -3.13
N ARG A 22 18.82 -14.69 -2.87
CA ARG A 22 18.76 -13.98 -1.58
C ARG A 22 17.35 -13.48 -1.27
N ILE A 23 16.68 -12.87 -2.23
CA ILE A 23 15.29 -12.41 -2.07
C ILE A 23 14.33 -13.60 -1.86
N ALA A 24 14.52 -14.69 -2.63
CA ALA A 24 13.70 -15.89 -2.54
C ALA A 24 13.78 -16.55 -1.17
N TYR A 25 14.95 -16.53 -0.51
CA TYR A 25 15.11 -17.02 0.86
C TYR A 25 14.13 -16.32 1.82
N PHE A 26 14.04 -14.99 1.79
CA PHE A 26 13.08 -14.24 2.60
C PHE A 26 11.64 -14.51 2.16
N LYS A 27 11.37 -14.61 0.86
CA LYS A 27 10.03 -14.95 0.37
C LYS A 27 9.53 -16.27 0.96
N VAL A 28 10.40 -17.27 1.10
CA VAL A 28 10.03 -18.59 1.65
C VAL A 28 10.00 -18.57 3.18
N HIS A 29 11.08 -18.13 3.84
CA HIS A 29 11.29 -18.30 5.28
C HIS A 29 10.87 -17.10 6.15
N HIS A 30 10.80 -15.91 5.56
CA HIS A 30 10.46 -14.65 6.26
C HIS A 30 9.45 -13.83 5.44
N PRO A 31 8.28 -14.41 5.12
CA PRO A 31 7.36 -13.88 4.10
C PRO A 31 6.89 -12.45 4.35
N LEU A 32 6.54 -12.08 5.59
CA LEU A 32 6.10 -10.72 5.89
C LEU A 32 7.21 -9.68 5.64
N TYR A 33 8.47 -10.00 5.96
CA TYR A 33 9.59 -9.13 5.61
C TYR A 33 9.76 -8.98 4.10
N TYR A 34 9.56 -10.07 3.35
CA TYR A 34 9.55 -10.01 1.89
C TYR A 34 8.44 -9.10 1.36
N TYR A 35 7.20 -9.29 1.83
CA TYR A 35 6.05 -8.51 1.36
C TYR A 35 6.17 -7.03 1.75
N ALA A 36 6.52 -6.73 3.00
CA ALA A 36 6.74 -5.36 3.47
C ALA A 36 7.83 -4.65 2.63
N SER A 37 8.95 -5.33 2.37
CA SER A 37 10.03 -4.79 1.54
C SER A 37 9.60 -4.60 0.08
N TYR A 38 8.87 -5.57 -0.48
CA TYR A 38 8.36 -5.49 -1.84
C TYR A 38 7.42 -4.30 -2.02
N PHE A 39 6.41 -4.17 -1.15
CA PHE A 39 5.44 -3.09 -1.25
C PHE A 39 6.06 -1.72 -0.95
N THR A 40 7.08 -1.66 -0.08
CA THR A 40 7.77 -0.39 0.24
C THR A 40 8.69 0.07 -0.90
N ILE A 41 9.42 -0.85 -1.53
CA ILE A 41 10.55 -0.48 -2.43
C ILE A 41 10.22 -0.64 -3.91
N ARG A 42 9.37 -1.62 -4.27
CA ARG A 42 9.16 -2.03 -5.67
C ARG A 42 7.80 -1.64 -6.21
N ALA A 43 6.76 -1.68 -5.39
CA ALA A 43 5.42 -1.33 -5.82
C ALA A 43 5.23 0.20 -5.81
N SER A 44 4.56 0.73 -6.84
CA SER A 44 4.24 2.16 -6.96
C SER A 44 2.74 2.44 -7.11
N ASP A 45 1.99 1.50 -7.69
CA ASP A 45 0.59 1.69 -8.04
C ASP A 45 -0.29 0.73 -7.25
N PHE A 46 -1.02 1.27 -6.27
CA PHE A 46 -1.82 0.49 -5.33
C PHE A 46 -3.32 0.70 -5.56
N ASP A 47 -4.07 -0.38 -5.38
CA ASP A 47 -5.52 -0.34 -5.15
C ASP A 47 -5.78 -0.82 -3.71
N LEU A 48 -5.60 0.08 -2.74
CA LEU A 48 -5.70 -0.27 -1.31
C LEU A 48 -7.10 -0.79 -0.95
N ILE A 49 -8.14 -0.25 -1.58
CA ILE A 49 -9.53 -0.69 -1.36
C ILE A 49 -9.69 -2.16 -1.72
N THR A 50 -9.10 -2.62 -2.83
CA THR A 50 -9.08 -4.05 -3.15
C THR A 50 -8.15 -4.83 -2.23
N MET A 51 -6.97 -4.30 -1.91
CA MET A 51 -5.94 -5.01 -1.13
C MET A 51 -6.38 -5.34 0.31
N ILE A 52 -7.28 -4.56 0.91
CA ILE A 52 -7.81 -4.84 2.27
C ILE A 52 -8.95 -5.87 2.29
N LYS A 53 -9.46 -6.29 1.12
CA LYS A 53 -10.56 -7.26 1.04
C LYS A 53 -10.09 -8.68 1.38
N ASP A 54 -11.05 -9.59 1.49
CA ASP A 54 -10.73 -11.00 1.67
C ASP A 54 -10.04 -11.61 0.44
N LYS A 55 -9.32 -12.72 0.65
CA LYS A 55 -8.56 -13.42 -0.40
C LYS A 55 -9.39 -13.81 -1.62
N THR A 56 -10.69 -14.08 -1.45
CA THR A 56 -11.59 -14.45 -2.55
C THR A 56 -11.88 -13.24 -3.42
N SER A 57 -12.20 -12.11 -2.80
CA SER A 57 -12.42 -10.84 -3.50
C SER A 57 -11.18 -10.40 -4.28
N ILE A 58 -10.00 -10.44 -3.65
CA ILE A 58 -8.73 -10.11 -4.32
C ILE A 58 -8.51 -11.03 -5.53
N ARG A 59 -8.68 -12.35 -5.35
CA ARG A 59 -8.53 -13.32 -6.43
C ARG A 59 -9.49 -13.06 -7.59
N ASN A 60 -10.74 -12.71 -7.29
CA ASN A 60 -11.74 -12.41 -8.31
C ASN A 60 -11.36 -11.15 -9.09
N THR A 61 -10.90 -10.09 -8.42
CA THR A 61 -10.40 -8.88 -9.10
C THR A 61 -9.21 -9.19 -10.00
N VAL A 62 -8.22 -9.96 -9.52
CA VAL A 62 -7.06 -10.37 -10.34
C VAL A 62 -7.52 -11.17 -11.57
N LYS A 63 -8.45 -12.10 -11.40
CA LYS A 63 -9.01 -12.90 -12.50
C LYS A 63 -9.74 -12.04 -13.53
N ASP A 64 -10.54 -11.07 -13.07
CA ASP A 64 -11.25 -10.13 -13.94
C ASP A 64 -10.25 -9.29 -14.76
N MET A 65 -9.27 -8.68 -14.11
CA MET A 65 -8.24 -7.88 -14.78
C MET A 65 -7.48 -8.69 -15.84
N TYR A 66 -7.19 -9.97 -15.56
CA TYR A 66 -6.59 -10.88 -16.53
C TYR A 66 -7.51 -11.16 -17.73
N SER A 67 -8.83 -11.28 -17.52
CA SER A 67 -9.78 -11.53 -18.60
C SER A 67 -9.86 -10.37 -19.60
N ARG A 68 -9.59 -9.14 -19.13
CA ARG A 68 -9.55 -7.92 -19.94
C ARG A 68 -8.14 -7.34 -20.09
N TYR A 69 -7.10 -8.18 -19.98
CA TYR A 69 -5.69 -7.73 -19.92
C TYR A 69 -5.26 -6.85 -21.11
N MET A 70 -5.76 -7.16 -22.31
CA MET A 70 -5.45 -6.40 -23.52
C MET A 70 -6.03 -4.98 -23.49
N ASP A 71 -7.13 -4.78 -22.75
CA ASP A 71 -7.81 -3.50 -22.62
C ASP A 71 -7.25 -2.65 -21.47
N LEU A 72 -6.41 -3.24 -20.60
CA LEU A 72 -5.80 -2.53 -19.49
C LEU A 72 -4.77 -1.50 -19.97
N GLY A 73 -4.90 -0.28 -19.46
CA GLY A 73 -3.89 0.75 -19.57
C GLY A 73 -2.61 0.39 -18.80
N LYS A 74 -1.53 1.16 -19.00
CA LYS A 74 -0.25 0.94 -18.31
C LYS A 74 -0.43 0.91 -16.79
N LYS A 75 -1.11 1.90 -16.22
CA LYS A 75 -1.32 2.01 -14.77
C LYS A 75 -2.12 0.83 -14.22
N GLU A 76 -3.14 0.35 -14.93
CA GLU A 76 -3.90 -0.83 -14.51
C GLU A 76 -3.05 -2.10 -14.54
N LYS A 77 -2.13 -2.25 -15.50
CA LYS A 77 -1.17 -3.37 -15.53
C LYS A 77 -0.16 -3.29 -14.37
N ASP A 78 0.27 -2.08 -14.03
CA ASP A 78 1.13 -1.85 -12.87
C ASP A 78 0.39 -2.23 -11.56
N VAL A 79 -0.89 -1.84 -11.41
CA VAL A 79 -1.77 -2.27 -10.30
C VAL A 79 -1.97 -3.79 -10.28
N LEU A 80 -2.22 -4.42 -11.44
CA LEU A 80 -2.39 -5.87 -11.54
C LEU A 80 -1.17 -6.60 -10.98
N THR A 81 0.04 -6.14 -11.32
CA THR A 81 1.29 -6.72 -10.82
C THR A 81 1.39 -6.65 -9.29
N VAL A 82 0.91 -5.56 -8.69
CA VAL A 82 0.86 -5.42 -7.22
C VAL A 82 -0.21 -6.34 -6.61
N LEU A 83 -1.38 -6.43 -7.24
CA LEU A 83 -2.49 -7.28 -6.79
C LEU A 83 -2.15 -8.78 -6.87
N GLU A 84 -1.29 -9.21 -7.78
CA GLU A 84 -0.78 -10.59 -7.80
C GLU A 84 0.00 -10.94 -6.54
N ILE A 85 0.89 -10.06 -6.10
CA ILE A 85 1.67 -10.23 -4.88
C ILE A 85 0.76 -10.15 -3.66
N MET A 86 -0.21 -9.24 -3.67
CA MET A 86 -1.23 -9.18 -2.61
C MET A 86 -2.08 -10.46 -2.56
N ASN A 87 -2.49 -10.99 -3.71
CA ASN A 87 -3.24 -12.24 -3.81
C ASN A 87 -2.43 -13.42 -3.26
N GLU A 88 -1.14 -13.52 -3.59
CA GLU A 88 -0.23 -14.50 -3.02
C GLU A 88 -0.12 -14.36 -1.50
N MET A 89 0.12 -13.14 -1.01
CA MET A 89 0.21 -12.83 0.42
C MET A 89 -1.07 -13.25 1.17
N ALA A 90 -2.24 -12.92 0.62
CA ALA A 90 -3.54 -13.29 1.19
C ALA A 90 -3.77 -14.81 1.26
N HIS A 91 -3.33 -15.54 0.22
CA HIS A 91 -3.44 -17.01 0.20
C HIS A 91 -2.45 -17.71 1.13
N ARG A 92 -1.39 -17.03 1.56
CA ARG A 92 -0.47 -17.50 2.59
C ARG A 92 -0.92 -17.22 4.02
N GLY A 93 -2.08 -16.58 4.21
CA GLY A 93 -2.69 -16.34 5.52
C GLY A 93 -2.44 -14.94 6.09
N TYR A 94 -1.70 -14.09 5.38
CA TYR A 94 -1.44 -12.71 5.79
C TYR A 94 -2.52 -11.76 5.27
N ARG A 95 -2.66 -10.57 5.87
CA ARG A 95 -3.68 -9.58 5.48
C ARG A 95 -3.11 -8.17 5.38
N MET A 96 -3.76 -7.33 4.56
CA MET A 96 -3.50 -5.88 4.55
C MET A 96 -4.52 -5.22 5.47
N GLN A 97 -4.06 -4.31 6.33
CA GLN A 97 -4.92 -3.44 7.11
C GLN A 97 -5.26 -2.17 6.31
N PRO A 98 -6.35 -1.45 6.66
CA PRO A 98 -6.55 -0.09 6.18
C PRO A 98 -5.41 0.84 6.67
N ILE A 99 -5.37 2.06 6.13
CA ILE A 99 -4.50 3.10 6.67
C ILE A 99 -4.90 3.36 8.12
N SER A 100 -3.90 3.52 8.99
CA SER A 100 -4.10 3.86 10.39
C SER A 100 -3.52 5.25 10.64
N LEU A 101 -4.34 6.19 11.08
CA LEU A 101 -3.86 7.52 11.47
C LEU A 101 -2.76 7.42 12.55
N GLU A 102 -2.91 6.49 13.48
CA GLU A 102 -2.01 6.32 14.63
C GLU A 102 -0.74 5.54 14.30
N LYS A 103 -0.81 4.57 13.39
CA LYS A 103 0.29 3.62 13.16
C LYS A 103 0.99 3.80 11.83
N SER A 104 0.27 4.13 10.75
CA SER A 104 0.86 4.22 9.41
C SER A 104 2.05 5.17 9.40
N GLN A 105 3.12 4.78 8.69
CA GLN A 105 4.25 5.65 8.42
C GLN A 105 4.04 6.43 7.13
N ALA A 106 4.91 7.40 6.86
CA ALA A 106 4.85 8.17 5.63
C ALA A 106 5.15 7.31 4.39
N PHE A 107 6.13 6.40 4.47
CA PHE A 107 6.68 5.71 3.29
C PHE A 107 6.78 4.18 3.40
N GLU A 108 6.73 3.62 4.60
CA GLU A 108 7.05 2.20 4.81
C GLU A 108 5.82 1.38 5.23
N PHE A 109 5.69 0.19 4.65
CA PHE A 109 4.73 -0.81 5.12
C PHE A 109 5.21 -1.42 6.43
N ILE A 110 4.40 -1.33 7.47
CA ILE A 110 4.73 -1.82 8.81
C ILE A 110 4.16 -3.23 8.99
N ILE A 111 4.94 -4.11 9.62
CA ILE A 111 4.47 -5.44 10.01
C ILE A 111 3.79 -5.33 11.39
N GLU A 112 2.55 -5.80 11.48
CA GLU A 112 1.82 -5.94 12.74
C GLU A 112 1.19 -7.33 12.83
N GLY A 113 1.77 -8.22 13.64
CA GLY A 113 1.36 -9.63 13.70
C GLY A 113 1.43 -10.28 12.32
N ASP A 114 0.31 -10.86 11.87
CA ASP A 114 0.17 -11.48 10.54
C ASP A 114 -0.32 -10.50 9.46
N THR A 115 -0.14 -9.20 9.67
CA THR A 115 -0.67 -8.17 8.77
C THR A 115 0.36 -7.12 8.40
N LEU A 116 0.07 -6.39 7.33
CA LEU A 116 0.79 -5.19 6.94
C LEU A 116 -0.11 -3.96 7.07
N ILE A 117 0.44 -2.86 7.58
CA ILE A 117 -0.20 -1.55 7.61
C ILE A 117 0.41 -0.71 6.48
N PRO A 118 -0.40 -0.22 5.52
CA PRO A 118 0.11 0.60 4.42
C PRO A 118 0.59 1.97 4.91
N PRO A 119 1.57 2.58 4.22
CA PRO A 119 2.00 3.95 4.47
C PRO A 119 1.09 4.96 3.78
N PHE A 120 1.09 6.22 4.25
CA PHE A 120 0.30 7.28 3.64
C PHE A 120 0.64 7.53 2.17
N ILE A 121 1.90 7.37 1.75
CA ILE A 121 2.29 7.55 0.33
C ILE A 121 1.61 6.56 -0.63
N SER A 122 1.09 5.43 -0.11
CA SER A 122 0.36 4.45 -0.93
C SER A 122 -1.07 4.89 -1.27
N VAL A 123 -1.56 5.96 -0.64
CA VAL A 123 -2.90 6.52 -0.91
C VAL A 123 -2.90 7.26 -2.26
N PRO A 124 -3.76 6.89 -3.22
CA PRO A 124 -3.79 7.51 -4.54
C PRO A 124 -4.01 9.03 -4.48
N GLY A 125 -3.05 9.80 -4.99
CA GLY A 125 -3.11 11.26 -5.03
C GLY A 125 -2.60 11.96 -3.76
N LEU A 126 -2.14 11.21 -2.75
CA LEU A 126 -1.48 11.75 -1.57
C LEU A 126 0.03 11.87 -1.84
N GLY A 127 0.56 13.10 -1.82
CA GLY A 127 1.98 13.35 -2.09
C GLY A 127 2.88 13.22 -0.85
N GLU A 128 4.19 13.03 -1.07
CA GLU A 128 5.19 12.81 -0.01
C GLU A 128 5.16 13.85 1.12
N ASN A 129 4.98 15.13 0.78
CA ASN A 129 4.91 16.21 1.77
C ASN A 129 3.66 16.13 2.66
N VAL A 130 2.52 15.65 2.11
CA VAL A 130 1.31 15.42 2.91
C VAL A 130 1.54 14.21 3.81
N ALA A 131 2.14 13.13 3.30
CA ALA A 131 2.43 11.91 4.07
C ALA A 131 3.31 12.21 5.30
N LYS A 132 4.37 13.00 5.14
CA LYS A 132 5.23 13.45 6.25
C LYS A 132 4.46 14.29 7.26
N ARG A 133 3.71 15.30 6.80
CA ARG A 133 2.93 16.17 7.67
C ARG A 133 1.87 15.44 8.50
N ILE A 134 1.27 14.36 7.98
CA ILE A 134 0.34 13.55 8.78
C ILE A 134 1.06 12.92 9.98
N VAL A 135 2.24 12.35 9.72
CA VAL A 135 3.05 11.70 10.77
C VAL A 135 3.54 12.73 11.78
N GLU A 136 4.00 13.90 11.33
CA GLU A 136 4.44 15.00 12.20
C GLU A 136 3.28 15.55 13.05
N ALA A 137 2.12 15.82 12.42
CA ALA A 137 0.95 16.37 13.12
C ALA A 137 0.34 15.39 14.13
N ARG A 138 0.59 14.08 14.00
CA ARG A 138 0.19 13.07 14.98
C ARG A 138 0.97 13.22 16.29
N ASP A 139 2.20 13.69 16.25
CA ASP A 139 3.04 13.86 17.44
C ASP A 139 2.51 15.00 18.34
N ASP A 140 1.79 15.96 17.75
CA ASP A 140 1.09 17.04 18.46
C ASP A 140 -0.24 16.60 19.11
N GLY A 141 -0.65 15.35 18.90
CA GLY A 141 -1.87 14.76 19.45
C GLY A 141 -2.79 14.13 18.39
N PRO A 142 -3.84 13.40 18.83
CA PRO A 142 -4.75 12.73 17.91
C PRO A 142 -5.56 13.72 17.06
N PHE A 143 -5.92 13.28 15.85
CA PHE A 143 -6.85 14.03 15.00
C PHE A 143 -8.27 13.94 15.55
N LEU A 144 -8.91 15.10 15.72
CA LEU A 144 -10.24 15.17 16.38
C LEU A 144 -11.41 15.14 15.39
N SER A 145 -11.16 15.45 14.11
CA SER A 145 -12.20 15.50 13.07
C SER A 145 -11.61 15.41 11.67
N LYS A 146 -12.45 15.18 10.66
CA LYS A 146 -12.05 15.24 9.25
C LYS A 146 -11.57 16.64 8.85
N GLU A 147 -12.17 17.69 9.41
CA GLU A 147 -11.68 19.08 9.25
C GLU A 147 -10.27 19.27 9.84
N ASP A 148 -9.96 18.61 10.97
CA ASP A 148 -8.65 18.68 11.61
C ASP A 148 -7.55 18.06 10.73
N LEU A 149 -7.85 16.95 10.04
CA LEU A 149 -6.94 16.36 9.05
C LEU A 149 -6.61 17.32 7.90
N ASN A 150 -7.61 18.07 7.42
CA ASN A 150 -7.39 19.11 6.42
C ASN A 150 -6.51 20.24 6.96
N LYS A 151 -6.82 20.77 8.15
CA LYS A 151 -6.11 21.91 8.74
C LYS A 151 -4.66 21.59 9.13
N LYS A 152 -4.44 20.48 9.83
CA LYS A 152 -3.11 20.10 10.35
C LYS A 152 -2.20 19.50 9.28
N ALA A 153 -2.73 18.60 8.46
CA ALA A 153 -1.92 17.81 7.54
C ALA A 153 -2.14 18.17 6.05
N GLY A 154 -3.15 18.98 5.73
CA GLY A 154 -3.41 19.44 4.35
C GLY A 154 -4.04 18.40 3.45
N LEU A 155 -4.82 17.45 4.00
CA LEU A 155 -5.54 16.47 3.18
C LEU A 155 -6.65 17.16 2.39
N SER A 156 -6.71 16.90 1.08
CA SER A 156 -7.85 17.34 0.27
C SER A 156 -9.11 16.54 0.60
N GLN A 157 -10.27 17.11 0.31
CA GLN A 157 -11.57 16.45 0.52
C GLN A 157 -11.64 15.07 -0.15
N LYS A 158 -11.09 14.95 -1.37
CA LYS A 158 -11.03 13.68 -2.10
C LYS A 158 -10.20 12.60 -1.39
N ILE A 159 -9.11 12.99 -0.72
CA ILE A 159 -8.28 12.05 0.05
C ILE A 159 -9.00 11.64 1.33
N ILE A 160 -9.71 12.55 1.98
CA ILE A 160 -10.52 12.24 3.16
C ILE A 160 -11.61 11.23 2.80
N GLU A 161 -12.34 11.44 1.70
CA GLU A 161 -13.35 10.51 1.19
C GLU A 161 -12.77 9.13 0.89
N TYR A 162 -11.59 9.09 0.26
CA TYR A 162 -10.90 7.83 -0.02
C TYR A 162 -10.50 7.08 1.28
N LEU A 163 -9.99 7.80 2.28
CA LEU A 163 -9.65 7.20 3.58
C LEU A 163 -10.89 6.70 4.32
N ASP A 164 -12.02 7.40 4.17
CA ASP A 164 -13.32 7.00 4.73
C ASP A 164 -13.82 5.70 4.06
N GLU A 165 -13.77 5.63 2.72
CA GLU A 165 -14.10 4.42 1.95
C GLU A 165 -13.18 3.24 2.31
N LEU A 166 -11.89 3.51 2.55
CA LEU A 166 -10.92 2.52 3.01
C LEU A 166 -11.19 2.05 4.45
N GLY A 167 -12.11 2.70 5.18
CA GLY A 167 -12.41 2.38 6.59
C GLY A 167 -11.32 2.86 7.55
N SER A 168 -10.54 3.87 7.16
CA SER A 168 -9.42 4.42 7.93
C SER A 168 -9.82 5.53 8.90
N LEU A 169 -11.04 6.08 8.76
CA LEU A 169 -11.58 7.17 9.59
C LEU A 169 -12.82 6.75 10.41
N PRO A 170 -12.91 5.52 10.97
CA PRO A 170 -14.11 5.09 11.66
C PRO A 170 -14.36 5.99 12.87
N ASN A 171 -15.58 6.52 12.97
CA ASN A 171 -16.03 7.39 14.06
C ASN A 171 -15.36 8.77 14.15
N LEU A 172 -14.62 9.20 13.12
CA LEU A 172 -14.09 10.56 13.08
C LEU A 172 -15.19 11.53 12.61
N PRO A 173 -15.66 12.48 13.45
CA PRO A 173 -16.72 13.40 13.06
C PRO A 173 -16.23 14.37 11.98
N ASP A 174 -17.16 14.92 11.20
CA ASP A 174 -16.80 15.89 10.14
C ASP A 174 -16.14 17.14 10.72
N LYS A 175 -16.63 17.62 11.87
CA LYS A 175 -16.12 18.79 12.60
C LYS A 175 -15.88 18.44 14.06
N ALA A 176 -14.90 19.11 14.67
CA ALA A 176 -14.69 19.01 16.11
C ALA A 176 -15.92 19.57 16.85
N GLN A 177 -16.57 18.74 17.66
CA GLN A 177 -17.56 19.23 18.61
C GLN A 177 -16.81 19.86 19.78
N LEU A 178 -16.79 21.20 19.82
CA LEU A 178 -16.37 21.92 21.02
C LEU A 178 -17.48 21.75 22.05
N SER A 179 -17.23 20.97 23.10
CA SER A 179 -18.07 20.98 24.30
C SER A 179 -17.91 22.33 24.98
N ILE A 180 -19.01 23.07 25.14
CA ILE A 180 -19.07 24.33 25.89
C ILE A 180 -18.75 24.14 27.39
N PHE A 181 -18.59 22.91 27.87
CA PHE A 181 -18.33 22.60 29.27
C PHE A 181 -16.85 22.45 29.66
N ASP A 182 -15.92 22.62 28.73
CA ASP A 182 -14.46 22.57 29.00
C ASP A 182 -13.80 23.97 29.04
N MET A 183 -14.59 25.03 29.32
CA MET A 183 -14.10 26.41 29.50
C MET A 183 -14.20 26.86 30.95
#